data_AF-F2JMM4-F1
#
_entry.id   AF-F2JMM4-F1
#
_cell.length_a   1.000
_cell.length_b   1.000
_cell.length_c   1.000
_cell.angle_alpha   90.00
_cell.angle_beta   90.00
_cell.angle_gamma   90.00
#
_symmetry.space_group_name_H-M   'P 1'
#
loop_
_entity.id
_entity.type
_entity.pdbx_description
1 polymer ?
#
loop_
_entity_poly.entity_id
_entity_poly.type
_entity_poly.pdbx_seq_one_letter_code
_entity_poly.pdbx_strand_id
1 'polypeptide(L)'
;MDNKEKILTCALELFSDRGYDAVGVQEIVNEAGITKPTLYHYFGSKEGLLQSLLTLKHEGLIKRLSQAAEYKGDLPLTMYRLTQAYFDYAKENRIFYRMLLAMRFYPPASDGYKVARPLVNEQIRVLEELFTKASIQHGNMKGRQRTYAITYLGMVNAYIELHDNEDSLEEDNLIRKATHQFMHGIFS
;
A
#
# COMPACT_ATOMS: atom_id res chain seq x y z
N MET A 1 -15.78 -18.40 -10.25
CA MET A 1 -14.50 -17.97 -9.65
C MET A 1 -13.43 -18.90 -10.18
N ASP A 2 -12.39 -18.37 -10.80
CA ASP A 2 -11.26 -19.17 -11.26
C ASP A 2 -10.52 -19.79 -10.05
N ASN A 3 -9.93 -20.98 -10.21
CA ASN A 3 -9.15 -21.63 -9.15
C ASN A 3 -8.02 -20.71 -8.67
N LYS A 4 -7.41 -19.95 -9.58
CA LYS A 4 -6.39 -18.96 -9.24
C LYS A 4 -6.93 -17.88 -8.30
N GLU A 5 -8.08 -17.28 -8.62
CA GLU A 5 -8.74 -16.26 -7.79
C GLU A 5 -9.13 -16.81 -6.41
N LYS A 6 -9.64 -18.04 -6.37
CA LYS A 6 -10.01 -18.71 -5.12
C LYS A 6 -8.78 -18.89 -4.22
N ILE A 7 -7.66 -19.38 -4.76
CA ILE A 7 -6.42 -19.55 -4.00
C ILE A 7 -5.89 -18.19 -3.49
N LEU A 8 -5.92 -17.15 -4.31
CA LEU A 8 -5.51 -15.81 -3.90
C LEU A 8 -6.37 -15.24 -2.77
N THR A 9 -7.68 -15.48 -2.81
CA THR A 9 -8.62 -15.04 -1.77
C THR A 9 -8.34 -15.74 -0.45
N CYS A 10 -8.26 -17.08 -0.44
CA CYS A 10 -7.94 -17.85 0.77
C CYS A 10 -6.55 -17.48 1.32
N ALA A 11 -5.57 -17.27 0.45
CA ALA A 11 -4.22 -16.88 0.87
C ALA A 11 -4.21 -15.50 1.53
N LEU A 12 -4.97 -14.52 1.00
CA LEU A 12 -5.09 -13.20 1.59
C LEU A 12 -5.66 -13.27 3.01
N GLU A 13 -6.75 -14.02 3.18
CA GLU A 13 -7.40 -14.19 4.49
C GLU A 13 -6.43 -14.84 5.48
N LEU A 14 -5.88 -16.00 5.15
CA LEU A 14 -4.96 -16.74 6.02
C LEU A 14 -3.70 -15.94 6.38
N PHE A 15 -3.04 -15.32 5.39
CA PHE A 15 -1.82 -14.54 5.63
C PHE A 15 -2.08 -13.29 6.47
N SER A 16 -3.25 -12.65 6.30
CA SER A 16 -3.61 -11.47 7.08
C SER A 16 -3.98 -11.79 8.53
N ASP A 17 -4.60 -12.94 8.77
CA ASP A 17 -5.06 -13.37 10.09
C ASP A 17 -3.91 -13.91 10.95
N ARG A 18 -3.05 -14.73 10.35
CA ARG A 18 -2.04 -15.51 11.11
C ARG A 18 -0.60 -15.12 10.81
N GLY A 19 -0.41 -14.23 9.84
CA GLY A 19 0.91 -13.87 9.32
C GLY A 19 1.40 -14.87 8.27
N TYR A 20 2.06 -14.35 7.24
CA TYR A 20 2.59 -15.15 6.12
C TYR A 20 3.42 -16.36 6.58
N ASP A 21 4.35 -16.20 7.52
CA ASP A 21 5.28 -17.27 7.91
C ASP A 21 4.59 -18.43 8.63
N ALA A 22 3.50 -18.17 9.37
CA ALA A 22 2.78 -19.18 10.15
C ALA A 22 1.90 -20.11 9.28
N VAL A 23 1.47 -19.64 8.11
CA VAL A 23 0.52 -20.37 7.26
C VAL A 23 1.22 -21.40 6.38
N GLY A 24 0.81 -22.67 6.47
CA GLY A 24 1.38 -23.74 5.63
C GLY A 24 0.72 -23.86 4.26
N VAL A 25 1.44 -24.36 3.25
CA VAL A 25 0.83 -24.65 1.93
C VAL A 25 -0.32 -25.65 2.05
N GLN A 26 -0.21 -26.64 2.94
CA GLN A 26 -1.29 -27.62 3.16
C GLN A 26 -2.59 -26.97 3.63
N GLU A 27 -2.48 -25.96 4.49
CA GLU A 27 -3.62 -25.24 5.02
C GLU A 27 -4.31 -24.44 3.91
N ILE A 28 -3.54 -23.72 3.09
CA ILE A 28 -4.06 -22.94 1.96
C ILE A 28 -4.83 -23.84 0.99
N VAL A 29 -4.28 -25.00 0.63
CA VAL A 29 -4.95 -25.89 -0.34
C VAL A 29 -6.19 -26.56 0.24
N ASN A 30 -6.20 -26.85 1.55
CA ASN A 30 -7.39 -27.36 2.24
C ASN A 30 -8.52 -26.32 2.23
N GLU A 31 -8.21 -25.08 2.61
CA GLU A 31 -9.18 -23.98 2.62
C GLU A 31 -9.70 -23.65 1.21
N ALA A 32 -8.79 -23.60 0.24
CA ALA A 32 -9.16 -23.36 -1.16
C ALA A 32 -9.85 -24.58 -1.82
N GLY A 33 -9.91 -25.75 -1.19
CA GLY A 33 -10.49 -26.97 -1.76
C GLY A 33 -9.78 -27.42 -3.04
N ILE A 34 -8.45 -27.29 -3.08
CA ILE A 34 -7.59 -27.67 -4.21
C ILE A 34 -6.43 -28.56 -3.75
N THR A 35 -5.57 -28.99 -4.66
CA THR A 35 -4.42 -29.85 -4.34
C THR A 35 -3.10 -29.07 -4.35
N LYS A 36 -2.09 -29.55 -3.62
CA LYS A 36 -0.71 -29.00 -3.67
C LYS A 36 -0.16 -28.88 -5.10
N PRO A 37 -0.24 -29.93 -5.96
CA PRO A 37 0.16 -29.81 -7.37
C PRO A 37 -0.55 -28.68 -8.11
N THR A 38 -1.84 -28.46 -7.87
CA THR A 38 -2.60 -27.35 -8.47
C THR A 38 -2.06 -25.99 -8.02
N LEU A 39 -1.78 -25.80 -6.73
CA LEU A 39 -1.19 -24.55 -6.22
C LEU A 39 0.18 -24.29 -6.85
N TYR A 40 1.06 -25.31 -6.86
CA TYR A 40 2.39 -25.17 -7.44
C TYR A 40 2.36 -24.97 -8.96
N HIS A 41 1.37 -25.53 -9.66
CA HIS A 41 1.17 -25.26 -11.09
C HIS A 41 0.90 -23.77 -11.37
N TYR A 42 0.07 -23.12 -10.54
CA TYR A 42 -0.26 -21.70 -10.73
C TYR A 42 0.82 -20.74 -10.23
N PHE A 43 1.48 -21.07 -9.11
CA PHE A 43 2.29 -20.10 -8.38
C PHE A 43 3.75 -20.50 -8.19
N GLY A 44 4.13 -21.74 -8.49
CA GLY A 44 5.49 -22.28 -8.35
C GLY A 44 5.96 -22.48 -6.91
N SER A 45 5.61 -21.59 -5.99
CA SER A 45 5.96 -21.66 -4.57
C SER A 45 4.96 -20.87 -3.71
N LYS A 46 5.06 -20.98 -2.37
CA LYS A 46 4.32 -20.15 -1.43
C LYS A 46 4.70 -18.67 -1.55
N GLU A 47 5.98 -18.39 -1.77
CA GLU A 47 6.49 -17.05 -2.07
C GLU A 47 5.90 -16.52 -3.38
N GLY A 48 5.86 -17.35 -4.44
CA GLY A 48 5.26 -16.97 -5.73
C GLY A 48 3.75 -16.70 -5.63
N LEU A 49 3.05 -17.39 -4.73
CA LEU A 49 1.66 -17.09 -4.38
C LEU A 49 1.55 -15.73 -3.69
N LEU A 50 2.39 -15.45 -2.69
CA LEU A 50 2.42 -14.14 -2.03
C LEU A 50 2.72 -13.02 -3.04
N GLN A 51 3.74 -13.19 -3.88
CA GLN A 51 4.11 -12.24 -4.93
C GLN A 51 2.93 -11.96 -5.86
N SER A 52 2.26 -13.01 -6.34
CA SER A 52 1.10 -12.87 -7.23
C SER A 52 -0.05 -12.13 -6.55
N LEU A 53 -0.32 -12.44 -5.28
CA LEU A 53 -1.36 -11.78 -4.49
C LEU A 53 -1.06 -10.30 -4.28
N LEU A 54 0.15 -9.98 -3.79
CA LEU A 54 0.50 -8.61 -3.47
C LEU A 54 0.57 -7.75 -4.73
N THR A 55 1.17 -8.26 -5.82
CA THR A 55 1.23 -7.53 -7.09
C THR A 55 -0.16 -7.23 -7.64
N LEU A 56 -1.06 -8.24 -7.72
CA LEU A 56 -2.41 -8.06 -8.25
C LEU A 56 -3.19 -6.96 -7.51
N LYS A 57 -3.15 -6.98 -6.18
CA LYS A 57 -3.83 -5.95 -5.38
C LYS A 57 -3.15 -4.59 -5.53
N HIS A 58 -1.83 -4.56 -5.47
CA HIS A 58 -1.02 -3.35 -5.54
C HIS A 58 -1.18 -2.58 -6.86
N GLU A 59 -1.39 -3.26 -7.99
CA GLU A 59 -1.67 -2.61 -9.28
C GLU A 59 -2.86 -1.64 -9.19
N GLY A 60 -3.92 -2.00 -8.46
CA GLY A 60 -5.06 -1.14 -8.22
C GLY A 60 -4.71 0.12 -7.42
N LEU A 61 -3.84 -0.02 -6.41
CA LEU A 61 -3.36 1.10 -5.60
C LEU A 61 -2.53 2.06 -6.46
N ILE A 62 -1.52 1.55 -7.17
CA ILE A 62 -0.63 2.38 -7.99
C ILE A 62 -1.38 3.10 -9.09
N LYS A 63 -2.36 2.45 -9.73
CA LYS A 63 -3.22 3.11 -10.72
C LYS A 63 -3.95 4.31 -10.12
N ARG A 64 -4.57 4.14 -8.93
CA ARG A 64 -5.31 5.22 -8.25
C ARG A 64 -4.37 6.35 -7.82
N LEU A 65 -3.22 6.01 -7.24
CA LEU A 65 -2.21 7.00 -6.83
C LEU A 65 -1.64 7.78 -8.01
N SER A 66 -1.36 7.11 -9.13
CA SER A 66 -0.82 7.76 -10.33
C SER A 66 -1.80 8.77 -10.91
N GLN A 67 -3.09 8.45 -10.92
CA GLN A 67 -4.16 9.37 -11.33
C GLN A 67 -4.28 10.56 -10.36
N ALA A 68 -4.25 10.30 -9.05
CA ALA A 68 -4.33 11.34 -8.03
C ALA A 68 -3.11 12.28 -8.04
N ALA A 69 -1.93 11.75 -8.40
CA ALA A 69 -0.65 12.47 -8.50
C ALA A 69 -0.50 13.33 -9.76
N GLU A 70 -1.51 13.38 -10.65
CA GLU A 70 -1.51 14.30 -11.78
C GLU A 70 -1.41 15.75 -11.28
N TYR A 71 -0.23 16.34 -11.50
CA TYR A 71 0.12 17.67 -11.00
C TYR A 71 -0.21 18.75 -12.04
N LYS A 72 -1.02 19.74 -11.65
CA LYS A 72 -1.43 20.85 -12.51
C LYS A 72 -1.00 22.21 -11.94
N GLY A 73 0.07 22.25 -11.14
CA GLY A 73 0.47 23.44 -10.41
C GLY A 73 -0.31 23.66 -9.11
N ASP A 74 -1.15 22.69 -8.73
CA ASP A 74 -2.13 22.75 -7.65
C ASP A 74 -1.72 21.85 -6.48
N LEU A 75 -0.50 22.02 -5.95
CA LEU A 75 0.07 21.06 -4.99
C LEU A 75 -0.85 20.76 -3.79
N PRO A 76 -1.46 21.74 -3.09
CA PRO A 76 -2.36 21.44 -1.98
C PRO A 76 -3.53 20.53 -2.39
N LEU A 77 -4.12 20.77 -3.57
CA LEU A 77 -5.21 19.95 -4.10
C LEU A 77 -4.71 18.58 -4.55
N THR A 78 -3.53 18.48 -5.15
CA THR A 78 -2.92 17.20 -5.52
C THR A 78 -2.64 16.34 -4.29
N MET A 79 -2.12 16.95 -3.21
CA MET A 79 -1.87 16.27 -1.94
C MET A 79 -3.17 15.80 -1.27
N TYR A 80 -4.23 16.61 -1.33
CA TYR A 80 -5.57 16.21 -0.89
C TYR A 80 -6.09 15.00 -1.67
N ARG A 81 -6.03 15.05 -3.02
CA ARG A 81 -6.44 13.93 -3.90
C ARG A 81 -5.66 12.66 -3.58
N LEU A 82 -4.34 12.77 -3.34
CA LEU A 82 -3.50 11.64 -2.99
C LEU A 82 -3.87 11.06 -1.62
N THR A 83 -4.08 11.91 -0.61
CA THR A 83 -4.47 11.46 0.72
C THR A 83 -5.81 10.73 0.64
N GLN A 84 -6.79 11.31 -0.05
CA GLN A 84 -8.09 10.68 -0.27
C GLN A 84 -7.95 9.34 -1.02
N ALA A 85 -7.13 9.26 -2.06
CA ALA A 85 -6.88 8.03 -2.81
C ALA A 85 -6.33 6.89 -1.93
N TYR A 86 -5.44 7.21 -0.98
CA TYR A 86 -4.95 6.25 0.00
C TYR A 86 -6.06 5.78 0.96
N PHE A 87 -6.84 6.72 1.50
CA PHE A 87 -7.97 6.41 2.40
C PHE A 87 -9.01 5.54 1.72
N ASP A 88 -9.48 5.94 0.53
CA ASP A 88 -10.48 5.20 -0.25
C ASP A 88 -9.98 3.77 -0.52
N TYR A 89 -8.73 3.63 -0.95
CA TYR A 89 -8.17 2.31 -1.26
C TYR A 89 -7.99 1.44 -0.01
N ALA A 90 -7.51 2.02 1.09
CA ALA A 90 -7.35 1.33 2.37
C ALA A 90 -8.70 0.86 2.92
N LYS A 91 -9.75 1.66 2.78
CA LYS A 91 -11.12 1.30 3.17
C LYS A 91 -11.67 0.15 2.33
N GLU A 92 -11.54 0.23 1.01
CA GLU A 92 -12.00 -0.80 0.08
C GLU A 92 -11.21 -2.12 0.19
N ASN A 93 -9.94 -2.07 0.58
CA ASN A 93 -9.02 -3.21 0.61
C ASN A 93 -8.34 -3.39 1.97
N ARG A 94 -9.08 -3.17 3.07
CA ARG A 94 -8.56 -3.10 4.46
C ARG A 94 -7.59 -4.22 4.82
N ILE A 95 -7.98 -5.48 4.55
CA ILE A 95 -7.17 -6.66 4.85
C ILE A 95 -5.81 -6.60 4.14
N PHE A 96 -5.84 -6.33 2.84
CA PHE A 96 -4.63 -6.22 2.03
C PHE A 96 -3.76 -5.04 2.45
N TYR A 97 -4.36 -3.87 2.68
CA TYR A 97 -3.62 -2.65 3.02
C TYR A 97 -2.87 -2.81 4.35
N ARG A 98 -3.55 -3.33 5.37
CA ARG A 98 -2.94 -3.64 6.68
C ARG A 98 -1.82 -4.67 6.56
N MET A 99 -2.04 -5.74 5.81
CA MET A 99 -1.03 -6.77 5.60
C MET A 99 0.22 -6.21 4.89
N LEU A 100 0.05 -5.41 3.83
CA LEU A 100 1.16 -4.78 3.13
C LEU A 100 1.94 -3.82 4.04
N LEU A 101 1.23 -3.03 4.86
CA LEU A 101 1.83 -2.12 5.83
C LEU A 101 2.64 -2.89 6.90
N ALA A 102 2.12 -4.00 7.43
CA ALA A 102 2.83 -4.83 8.39
C ALA A 102 4.10 -5.45 7.79
N MET A 103 4.02 -5.98 6.56
CA MET A 103 5.15 -6.61 5.88
C MET A 103 6.32 -5.66 5.61
N ARG A 104 6.08 -4.34 5.52
CA ARG A 104 7.14 -3.33 5.43
C ARG A 104 8.11 -3.38 6.60
N PHE A 105 7.64 -3.84 7.77
CA PHE A 105 8.41 -3.90 9.01
C PHE A 105 8.81 -5.32 9.41
N TYR A 106 8.60 -6.31 8.53
CA TYR A 106 9.08 -7.67 8.76
C TYR A 106 10.62 -7.73 8.76
N PRO A 107 11.23 -8.79 9.34
CA PRO A 107 12.66 -8.99 9.27
C PRO A 107 13.16 -8.91 7.82
N PRO A 108 14.25 -8.19 7.52
CA PRO A 108 14.70 -7.97 6.14
C PRO A 108 15.02 -9.24 5.33
N ALA A 109 15.33 -10.34 6.03
CA ALA A 109 15.61 -11.63 5.43
C ALA A 109 14.34 -12.44 5.08
N SER A 110 13.17 -12.09 5.62
CA SER A 110 11.91 -12.79 5.36
C SER A 110 11.43 -12.58 3.93
N ASP A 111 10.70 -13.57 3.40
CA ASP A 111 10.10 -13.46 2.06
C ASP A 111 9.04 -12.35 2.04
N GLY A 112 8.24 -12.22 3.10
CA GLY A 112 7.25 -11.15 3.25
C GLY A 112 7.85 -9.75 3.03
N TYR A 113 8.98 -9.47 3.68
CA TYR A 113 9.68 -8.19 3.47
C TYR A 113 10.19 -8.05 2.04
N LYS A 114 10.85 -9.08 1.49
CA LYS A 114 11.44 -9.04 0.15
C LYS A 114 10.40 -8.81 -0.93
N VAL A 115 9.23 -9.44 -0.82
CA VAL A 115 8.11 -9.30 -1.77
C VAL A 115 7.42 -7.94 -1.61
N ALA A 116 7.20 -7.46 -0.38
CA ALA A 116 6.51 -6.19 -0.13
C ALA A 116 7.37 -4.95 -0.47
N ARG A 117 8.68 -5.00 -0.24
CA ARG A 117 9.61 -3.89 -0.44
C ARG A 117 9.53 -3.24 -1.85
N PRO A 118 9.57 -3.96 -2.98
CA PRO A 118 9.48 -3.35 -4.30
C PRO A 118 8.16 -2.61 -4.53
N LEU A 119 7.05 -3.10 -3.96
CA LEU A 119 5.72 -2.49 -4.06
C LEU A 119 5.67 -1.17 -3.27
N VAL A 120 6.15 -1.16 -2.03
CA VAL A 120 6.28 0.06 -1.24
C VAL A 120 7.20 1.08 -1.92
N ASN A 121 8.29 0.63 -2.53
CA ASN A 121 9.19 1.51 -3.29
C ASN A 121 8.51 2.13 -4.52
N GLU A 122 7.54 1.46 -5.12
CA GLU A 122 6.78 1.99 -6.25
C GLU A 122 5.84 3.11 -5.83
N GLN A 123 5.18 2.98 -4.68
CA GLN A 123 4.41 4.09 -4.09
C GLN A 123 5.31 5.31 -3.84
N ILE A 124 6.50 5.08 -3.28
CA ILE A 124 7.49 6.14 -3.04
C ILE A 124 7.90 6.80 -4.36
N ARG A 125 8.09 6.03 -5.46
CA ARG A 125 8.43 6.59 -6.77
C ARG A 125 7.33 7.51 -7.32
N VAL A 126 6.06 7.11 -7.23
CA VAL A 126 4.93 7.96 -7.67
C VAL A 126 4.94 9.31 -6.93
N LEU A 127 5.15 9.28 -5.62
CA LEU A 127 5.22 10.48 -4.78
C LEU A 127 6.47 11.32 -5.07
N GLU A 128 7.62 10.67 -5.27
CA GLU A 128 8.89 11.33 -5.58
C GLU A 128 8.84 12.04 -6.95
N GLU A 129 8.17 11.45 -7.94
CA GLU A 129 7.90 12.08 -9.23
C GLU A 129 7.00 13.31 -9.11
N LEU A 130 5.95 13.25 -8.29
CA LEU A 130 5.13 14.43 -7.98
C LEU A 130 5.99 15.54 -7.37
N PHE A 131 6.75 15.25 -6.32
CA PHE A 131 7.57 16.26 -5.66
C PHE A 131 8.70 16.79 -6.55
N THR A 132 9.18 15.98 -7.49
CA THR A 132 10.11 16.44 -8.54
C THR A 132 9.46 17.50 -9.41
N LYS A 133 8.24 17.26 -9.92
CA LYS A 133 7.49 18.24 -10.71
C LYS A 133 7.17 19.50 -9.89
N ALA A 134 6.72 19.35 -8.65
CA ALA A 134 6.39 20.45 -7.76
C ALA A 134 7.61 21.32 -7.39
N SER A 135 8.80 20.72 -7.31
CA SER A 135 10.05 21.43 -6.95
C SER A 135 10.46 22.54 -7.92
N ILE A 136 9.89 22.56 -9.14
CA ILE A 136 10.08 23.62 -10.12
C ILE A 136 9.49 24.94 -9.60
N GLN A 137 8.30 24.88 -9.00
CA GLN A 137 7.60 26.05 -8.44
C GLN A 137 7.89 26.23 -6.94
N HIS A 138 8.31 25.16 -6.26
CA HIS A 138 8.59 25.14 -4.83
C HIS A 138 10.05 24.76 -4.56
N GLY A 139 10.94 25.76 -4.67
CA GLY A 139 12.40 25.55 -4.59
C GLY A 139 12.88 24.84 -3.31
N ASN A 140 12.16 24.99 -2.20
CA ASN A 140 12.45 24.31 -0.93
C ASN A 140 12.42 22.77 -1.04
N MET A 141 11.80 22.20 -2.08
CA MET A 141 11.74 20.75 -2.27
C MET A 141 12.95 20.16 -3.00
N LYS A 142 13.80 20.99 -3.62
CA LYS A 142 14.96 20.52 -4.38
C LYS A 142 15.93 19.76 -3.48
N GLY A 143 16.25 18.52 -3.86
CA GLY A 143 17.12 17.62 -3.09
C GLY A 143 16.44 16.91 -1.92
N ARG A 144 15.15 17.18 -1.66
CA ARG A 144 14.37 16.58 -0.56
C ARG A 144 13.17 15.74 -1.03
N GLN A 145 12.99 15.57 -2.35
CA GLN A 145 11.81 14.93 -2.95
C GLN A 145 11.56 13.53 -2.40
N ARG A 146 12.60 12.68 -2.35
CA ARG A 146 12.50 11.33 -1.81
C ARG A 146 12.15 11.31 -0.32
N THR A 147 12.78 12.19 0.46
CA THR A 147 12.50 12.32 1.89
C THR A 147 11.04 12.71 2.10
N TYR A 148 10.54 13.68 1.34
CA TYR A 148 9.13 14.08 1.35
C TYR A 148 8.18 12.95 0.93
N ALA A 149 8.52 12.16 -0.08
CA ALA A 149 7.74 10.97 -0.44
C ALA A 149 7.62 9.97 0.71
N ILE A 150 8.73 9.67 1.39
CA ILE A 150 8.75 8.70 2.50
C ILE A 150 8.01 9.24 3.72
N THR A 151 8.25 10.49 4.12
CA THR A 151 7.60 11.07 5.31
C THR A 151 6.11 11.32 5.09
N TYR A 152 5.71 11.74 3.89
CA TYR A 152 4.31 11.85 3.51
C TYR A 152 3.59 10.50 3.63
N LEU A 153 4.15 9.46 3.01
CA LEU A 153 3.58 8.11 3.08
C LEU A 153 3.47 7.61 4.53
N GLY A 154 4.49 7.86 5.36
CA GLY A 154 4.46 7.53 6.78
C GLY A 154 3.32 8.23 7.52
N MET A 155 3.15 9.54 7.28
CA MET A 155 2.09 10.33 7.90
C MET A 155 0.70 9.87 7.43
N VAL A 156 0.48 9.65 6.14
CA VAL A 156 -0.81 9.16 5.62
C VAL A 156 -1.17 7.80 6.24
N ASN A 157 -0.22 6.88 6.36
CA ASN A 157 -0.45 5.61 7.02
C ASN A 157 -0.85 5.76 8.50
N ALA A 158 -0.23 6.69 9.23
CA ALA A 158 -0.60 6.96 10.62
C ALA A 158 -2.03 7.52 10.75
N TYR A 159 -2.45 8.38 9.81
CA TYR A 159 -3.82 8.90 9.79
C TYR A 159 -4.85 7.83 9.40
N ILE A 160 -4.51 6.91 8.50
CA ILE A 160 -5.35 5.75 8.16
C ILE A 160 -5.49 4.83 9.37
N GLU A 161 -4.39 4.55 10.08
CA GLU A 161 -4.42 3.75 11.30
C GLU A 161 -5.26 4.40 12.40
N LEU A 162 -5.16 5.72 12.56
CA LEU A 162 -5.98 6.49 13.49
C LEU A 162 -7.48 6.36 13.16
N HIS A 163 -7.86 6.52 11.89
CA HIS A 163 -9.24 6.33 11.43
C HIS A 163 -9.73 4.90 11.69
N ASP A 164 -8.89 3.91 11.42
CA ASP A 164 -9.19 2.49 11.57
C ASP A 164 -9.40 2.03 13.03
N ASN A 165 -8.90 2.81 13.99
CA ASN A 165 -8.99 2.54 15.43
C ASN A 165 -10.02 3.44 16.16
N GLU A 166 -10.40 4.57 15.57
CA GLU A 166 -11.32 5.55 16.15
C GLU A 166 -12.46 5.88 15.18
N ASP A 167 -13.49 5.03 15.15
CA ASP A 167 -14.67 5.16 14.26
C ASP A 167 -15.42 6.50 14.36
N SER A 168 -15.20 7.27 15.44
CA SER A 168 -15.82 8.59 15.65
C SER A 168 -15.21 9.72 14.82
N LEU A 169 -14.05 9.49 14.20
CA LEU A 169 -13.34 10.52 13.45
C LEU A 169 -13.85 10.60 12.01
N GLU A 170 -14.28 11.78 11.61
CA GLU A 170 -14.70 12.05 10.23
C GLU A 170 -13.51 11.93 9.26
N GLU A 171 -13.63 11.05 8.26
CA GLU A 171 -12.61 10.75 7.25
C GLU A 171 -12.12 12.02 6.52
N ASP A 172 -13.05 12.87 6.06
CA ASP A 172 -12.73 14.12 5.35
C ASP A 172 -11.88 15.07 6.22
N ASN A 173 -12.20 15.15 7.51
CA ASN A 173 -11.44 15.95 8.46
C ASN A 173 -10.00 15.43 8.62
N LEU A 174 -9.82 14.11 8.69
CA LEU A 174 -8.48 13.50 8.76
C LEU A 174 -7.67 13.73 7.49
N ILE A 175 -8.30 13.59 6.32
CA ILE A 175 -7.67 13.87 5.02
C ILE A 175 -7.19 15.33 4.96
N ARG A 176 -8.04 16.28 5.37
CA ARG A 176 -7.68 17.71 5.42
C ARG A 176 -6.55 17.97 6.40
N LYS A 177 -6.60 17.39 7.62
CA LYS A 177 -5.56 17.53 8.64
C LYS A 177 -4.21 16.99 8.17
N ALA A 178 -4.18 15.79 7.60
CA ALA A 178 -2.99 15.18 7.03
C ALA A 178 -2.38 16.08 5.94
N THR A 179 -3.21 16.50 4.98
CA THR A 179 -2.79 17.41 3.89
C THR A 179 -2.21 18.71 4.46
N HIS A 180 -2.93 19.37 5.36
CA HIS A 180 -2.52 20.62 5.96
C HIS A 180 -1.21 20.49 6.74
N GLN A 181 -1.11 19.49 7.62
CA GLN A 181 0.08 19.23 8.44
C GLN A 181 1.33 19.03 7.57
N PHE A 182 1.22 18.23 6.51
CA PHE A 182 2.34 18.00 5.61
C PHE A 182 2.74 19.25 4.83
N MET A 183 1.75 19.98 4.29
CA MET A 183 2.02 21.20 3.52
C MET A 183 2.68 22.28 4.37
N HIS A 184 2.27 22.44 5.63
CA HIS A 184 2.95 23.35 6.56
C HIS A 184 4.42 22.98 6.76
N GLY A 185 4.73 21.70 6.95
CA GLY A 185 6.11 21.23 7.17
C GLY A 185 7.04 21.36 5.97
N ILE A 186 6.52 21.48 4.74
CA ILE A 186 7.34 21.69 3.53
C ILE A 186 7.67 23.18 3.31
N PHE A 187 6.76 24.07 3.69
CA PHE A 187 6.89 25.51 3.46
C PHE A 187 7.57 26.28 4.59
N SER A 188 7.67 25.68 5.78
CA SER A 188 8.56 26.13 6.86
C SER A 188 10.01 25.74 6.61
#